data_AF-A0A7W1CNP4-F1
#
_entry.id   AF-A0A7W1CNP4-F1
#
_cell.length_a   1.000
_cell.length_b   1.000
_cell.length_c   1.000
_cell.angle_alpha   90.00
_cell.angle_beta   90.00
_cell.angle_gamma   90.00
#
_symmetry.space_group_name_H-M   'P 1'
#
loop_
_entity.id
_entity.type
_entity.pdbx_description
1 polymer ?
#
loop_
_entity_poly.entity_id
_entity_poly.type
_entity_poly.pdbx_seq_one_letter_code
_entity_poly.pdbx_strand_id
1 'polypeptide(L)'
;GADFIVKGLRNAADFELEQQMALTNHASSGMRTVYLPCRADRGYISSRFVREIARYGGAVAHMVPAPVADALTRVFAAEAASPNRSSPQA
;
A
#
# COMPACT_ATOMS: atom_id res chain seq x y z
N GLY A 1 -23.28 6.08 -12.53
CA GLY A 1 -21.84 6.22 -12.79
C GLY A 1 -21.16 6.81 -11.57
N ALA A 2 -19.85 7.04 -11.62
CA ALA A 2 -19.11 7.79 -10.61
C ALA A 2 -18.45 9.01 -11.28
N ASP A 3 -18.42 10.14 -10.58
CA ASP A 3 -17.91 11.42 -11.12
C ASP A 3 -16.47 11.73 -10.71
N PHE A 4 -15.97 11.02 -9.68
CA PHE A 4 -14.70 11.30 -9.03
C PHE A 4 -13.93 10.03 -8.66
N ILE A 5 -12.60 10.13 -8.70
CA ILE A 5 -11.65 9.20 -8.09
C ILE A 5 -11.11 9.87 -6.82
N VAL A 6 -11.10 9.17 -5.69
CA VAL A 6 -10.51 9.68 -4.44
C VAL A 6 -9.19 8.97 -4.18
N LYS A 7 -8.11 9.73 -3.97
CA LYS A 7 -6.78 9.18 -3.67
C LYS A 7 -6.19 9.82 -2.42
N GLY A 8 -5.58 9.00 -1.57
CA GLY A 8 -4.82 9.47 -0.41
C GLY A 8 -3.41 9.90 -0.82
N LEU A 9 -2.89 10.98 -0.24
CA LEU A 9 -1.51 11.44 -0.42
C LEU A 9 -0.77 11.41 0.91
N ARG A 10 0.41 10.77 0.98
CA ARG A 10 1.22 10.75 2.21
C ARG A 10 2.24 11.88 2.24
N ASN A 11 2.72 12.32 1.08
CA ASN A 11 3.72 13.38 0.94
C ASN A 11 3.69 13.98 -0.48
N ALA A 12 4.58 14.94 -0.74
CA ALA A 12 4.70 15.59 -2.05
C ALA A 12 5.13 14.63 -3.17
N ALA A 13 5.94 13.60 -2.87
CA ALA A 13 6.37 12.64 -3.89
C ALA A 13 5.22 11.76 -4.40
N ASP A 14 4.27 11.39 -3.53
CA ASP A 14 3.03 10.73 -3.97
C ASP A 14 2.26 11.65 -4.94
N PHE A 15 2.20 12.96 -4.67
CA PHE A 15 1.45 13.90 -5.52
C PHE A 15 2.01 14.00 -6.94
N GLU A 16 3.33 14.11 -7.10
CA GLU A 16 3.96 14.23 -8.43
C GLU A 16 3.62 13.03 -9.33
N LEU A 17 3.67 11.82 -8.78
CA LEU A 17 3.32 10.59 -9.49
C LEU A 17 1.82 10.53 -9.80
N GLU A 18 0.99 10.95 -8.85
CA GLU A 18 -0.47 10.86 -8.96
C GLU A 18 -1.08 11.93 -9.88
N GLN A 19 -0.47 13.13 -9.92
CA GLN A 19 -0.96 14.25 -10.70
C GLN A 19 -0.96 13.96 -12.19
N GLN A 20 0.06 13.27 -12.71
CA GLN A 20 0.10 12.87 -14.12
C GLN A 20 -1.09 11.98 -14.48
N MET A 21 -1.38 10.95 -13.67
CA MET A 21 -2.53 10.07 -13.89
C MET A 21 -3.87 10.81 -13.79
N ALA A 22 -4.01 11.73 -12.84
CA ALA A 22 -5.23 12.52 -12.70
C ALA A 22 -5.51 13.39 -13.95
N LEU A 23 -4.48 14.03 -14.51
CA LEU A 23 -4.61 14.81 -15.75
C LEU A 23 -4.98 13.91 -16.94
N THR A 24 -4.34 12.75 -17.07
CA THR A 24 -4.66 11.78 -18.12
C THR A 24 -6.10 11.27 -18.00
N ASN A 25 -6.56 10.92 -16.80
CA ASN A 25 -7.93 10.45 -16.56
C ASN A 25 -8.97 11.52 -16.91
N HIS A 26 -8.69 12.77 -16.53
CA HIS A 26 -9.55 13.90 -16.88
C HIS A 26 -9.59 14.14 -18.39
N ALA A 27 -8.43 14.15 -19.06
CA ALA A 27 -8.36 14.35 -20.51
C ALA A 27 -9.05 13.22 -21.31
N SER A 28 -8.96 11.97 -20.83
CA SER A 28 -9.52 10.82 -21.55
C SER A 28 -11.01 10.60 -21.31
N SER A 29 -11.55 11.00 -20.15
CA SER A 29 -12.91 10.62 -19.74
C SER A 29 -13.69 11.69 -18.98
N GLY A 30 -13.08 12.86 -18.73
CA GLY A 30 -13.65 13.90 -17.86
C GLY A 30 -13.63 13.55 -16.36
N MET A 31 -13.05 12.40 -15.99
CA MET A 31 -13.04 11.93 -14.60
C MET A 31 -12.12 12.80 -13.73
N ARG A 32 -12.67 13.34 -12.65
CA ARG A 32 -11.95 14.23 -11.73
C ARG A 32 -11.31 13.44 -10.60
N THR A 33 -10.14 13.87 -10.14
CA THR A 33 -9.46 13.25 -8.99
C THR A 33 -9.48 14.20 -7.80
N VAL A 34 -9.87 13.68 -6.63
CA VAL A 34 -9.84 14.38 -5.34
C VAL A 34 -8.74 13.77 -4.49
N TYR A 35 -7.85 14.62 -3.98
CA TYR A 35 -6.78 14.20 -3.10
C TYR A 35 -7.11 14.45 -1.64
N LEU A 36 -6.85 13.46 -0.79
CA LEU A 36 -7.01 13.54 0.66
C LEU A 36 -5.65 13.38 1.34
N PRO A 37 -5.13 14.40 2.05
CA PRO A 37 -3.90 14.26 2.82
C PRO A 37 -4.04 13.17 3.89
N CYS A 38 -3.01 12.34 4.02
CA CYS A 38 -2.93 11.36 5.09
C CYS A 38 -2.74 12.06 6.45
N ARG A 39 -3.22 11.43 7.52
CA ARG A 39 -2.88 11.87 8.87
C ARG A 39 -1.38 11.74 9.10
N ALA A 40 -0.79 12.72 9.78
CA ALA A 40 0.65 12.76 10.05
C ALA A 40 1.16 11.50 10.78
N ASP A 41 0.36 10.96 11.71
CA ASP A 41 0.67 9.74 12.48
C ASP A 41 0.59 8.43 11.67
N ARG A 42 0.21 8.50 10.39
CA ARG A 42 0.05 7.34 9.50
C ARG A 42 0.85 7.46 8.20
N GLY A 43 1.54 8.58 7.96
CA GLY A 43 2.28 8.84 6.72
C GLY A 43 3.40 7.84 6.40
N TYR A 44 3.95 7.16 7.42
CA TYR A 44 5.01 6.16 7.27
C TYR A 44 4.51 4.79 6.79
N ILE A 45 3.20 4.54 6.79
CA ILE A 45 2.64 3.23 6.45
C ILE A 45 2.63 3.07 4.92
N SER A 46 3.28 2.01 4.44
CA SER A 46 3.19 1.57 3.04
C SER A 46 2.95 0.07 2.99
N SER A 47 2.09 -0.39 2.07
CA SER A 47 1.81 -1.82 1.93
C SER A 47 3.06 -2.63 1.55
N ARG A 48 4.04 -2.00 0.88
CA ARG A 48 5.34 -2.61 0.60
C ARG A 48 6.08 -2.91 1.90
N PHE A 49 6.29 -1.89 2.74
CA PHE A 49 7.02 -2.07 4.00
C PHE A 49 6.27 -2.97 4.97
N VAL A 50 4.95 -2.87 5.07
CA VAL A 50 4.14 -3.78 5.91
C VAL A 50 4.34 -5.24 5.50
N ARG A 51 4.28 -5.55 4.19
CA ARG A 51 4.52 -6.92 3.70
C ARG A 51 5.95 -7.37 3.95
N GLU A 52 6.93 -6.49 3.82
CA GLU A 52 8.35 -6.80 4.03
C GLU A 52 8.64 -7.11 5.50
N ILE A 53 8.16 -6.26 6.43
CA ILE A 53 8.26 -6.49 7.87
C ILE A 53 7.58 -7.82 8.24
N ALA A 54 6.35 -8.05 7.79
CA ALA A 54 5.62 -9.28 8.08
C ALA A 54 6.31 -10.53 7.51
N ARG A 55 6.89 -10.44 6.30
CA ARG A 55 7.64 -11.53 5.66
C ARG A 55 8.85 -11.98 6.49
N TYR A 56 9.53 -11.04 7.13
CA TYR A 56 10.67 -11.32 8.00
C TYR A 56 10.29 -11.53 9.47
N GLY A 57 9.00 -11.77 9.77
CA GLY A 57 8.52 -12.09 11.12
C GLY A 57 8.34 -10.90 12.05
N GLY A 58 8.43 -9.67 11.55
CA GLY A 58 8.18 -8.46 12.33
C GLY A 58 6.69 -8.22 12.60
N ALA A 59 6.39 -7.55 13.71
CA ALA A 59 5.02 -7.25 14.14
C ALA A 59 4.43 -6.03 13.39
N VAL A 60 3.26 -6.21 12.75
CA VAL A 60 2.60 -5.17 11.93
C VAL A 60 1.19 -4.78 12.41
N ALA A 61 0.71 -5.34 13.52
CA ALA A 61 -0.66 -5.14 14.02
C ALA A 61 -1.02 -3.66 14.32
N HIS A 62 -0.04 -2.80 14.58
CA HIS A 62 -0.24 -1.36 14.79
C HIS A 62 -0.41 -0.58 13.46
N MET A 63 -0.01 -1.17 12.34
CA MET A 63 0.00 -0.56 11.01
C MET A 63 -1.24 -0.91 10.18
N VAL A 64 -1.95 -1.99 10.52
CA VAL A 64 -3.08 -2.51 9.74
C VAL A 64 -4.24 -2.97 10.64
N PRO A 65 -5.47 -3.04 10.12
CA PRO A 65 -6.59 -3.66 10.84
C PRO A 65 -6.32 -5.14 11.15
N ALA A 66 -6.92 -5.65 12.24
CA ALA A 66 -6.72 -7.03 12.71
C ALA A 66 -6.92 -8.11 11.62
N PRO A 67 -7.97 -8.06 10.77
CA PRO A 67 -8.14 -9.08 9.72
C PRO A 67 -6.99 -9.14 8.71
N VAL A 68 -6.31 -8.01 8.49
CA VAL A 68 -5.15 -7.92 7.59
C VAL A 68 -3.91 -8.49 8.26
N ALA A 69 -3.70 -8.22 9.55
CA ALA A 69 -2.60 -8.81 10.31
C ALA A 69 -2.69 -10.35 10.29
N ASP A 70 -3.87 -10.90 10.56
CA ASP A 70 -4.11 -12.35 10.52
C ASP A 70 -3.86 -12.94 9.12
N ALA A 71 -4.28 -12.23 8.08
CA ALA A 71 -4.06 -12.65 6.70
C ALA A 71 -2.57 -12.68 6.34
N LEU A 72 -1.80 -11.65 6.73
CA LEU A 72 -0.35 -11.59 6.50
C LEU A 72 0.36 -12.75 7.19
N THR A 73 0.00 -13.07 8.45
CA THR A 73 0.56 -14.21 9.17
C THR A 73 0.31 -15.52 8.43
N ARG A 74 -0.93 -15.76 7.95
CA ARG A 74 -1.25 -16.98 7.20
C ARG A 74 -0.49 -17.08 5.88
N VAL A 75 -0.42 -15.98 5.11
CA VAL A 75 0.25 -15.95 3.80
C VAL A 75 1.74 -16.27 3.95
N PHE A 76 2.43 -15.62 4.89
CA PHE A 76 3.88 -15.81 5.03
C PHE A 76 4.25 -17.11 5.76
N ALA A 77 3.37 -17.66 6.62
CA ALA A 77 3.54 -19.01 7.14
C ALA A 77 3.45 -20.08 6.02
N ALA A 78 2.50 -19.93 5.10
CA ALA A 78 2.38 -20.81 3.94
C ALA A 78 3.58 -20.68 2.97
N GLU A 79 4.07 -19.45 2.77
CA GLU A 79 5.28 -19.21 2.00
C GLU A 79 6.47 -19.94 2.67
N ALA A 80 6.59 -19.91 4.01
CA ALA A 80 7.68 -20.53 4.80
C ALA A 80 7.75 -22.04 4.65
N ALA A 81 6.59 -22.68 4.53
CA ALA A 81 6.46 -24.12 4.34
C ALA A 81 6.75 -24.59 2.90
N SER A 82 6.98 -23.67 1.95
CA SER A 82 7.16 -24.02 0.54
C SER A 82 8.61 -24.48 0.26
N PRO A 83 8.82 -25.68 -0.34
CA PRO A 83 10.13 -26.36 -0.38
C PRO A 83 11.20 -25.74 -1.30
N ASN A 84 10.89 -24.68 -2.05
CA ASN A 84 11.80 -24.07 -3.05
C ASN A 84 12.37 -22.70 -2.61
N ARG A 85 12.66 -22.52 -1.32
CA ARG A 85 13.25 -21.27 -0.81
C ARG A 85 14.76 -21.23 -1.05
N SER A 86 15.18 -20.66 -2.17
CA SER A 86 16.53 -20.11 -2.30
C SER A 86 16.69 -18.91 -1.35
N SER A 87 17.61 -19.05 -0.40
CA SER A 87 17.99 -18.04 0.60
C SER A 87 18.24 -16.67 -0.05
N PRO A 88 17.71 -15.55 0.50
CA PRO A 88 18.17 -14.23 0.10
C PRO A 88 19.61 -14.04 0.60
N GLN A 89 20.52 -13.68 -0.31
CA GLN A 89 21.89 -13.28 0.05
C GLN A 89 21.86 -12.08 1.00
N ALA A 90 22.71 -12.16 2.02
CA ALA A 90 22.95 -11.14 3.04
C ALA A 90 23.56 -9.85 2.47
#